data_AF-A0A8J2VDQ5-F1
#
_entry.id   AF-A0A8J2VDQ5-F1
#
_cell.length_a   1.000
_cell.length_b   1.000
_cell.length_c   1.000
_cell.angle_alpha   90.00
_cell.angle_beta   90.00
_cell.angle_gamma   90.00
#
_symmetry.space_group_name_H-M   'P 1'
#
loop_
_entity.id
_entity.type
_entity.pdbx_description
1 polymer ?
#
loop_
_entity_poly.entity_id
_entity_poly.type
_entity_poly.pdbx_seq_one_letter_code
_entity_poly.pdbx_strand_id
1 'polypeptide(L)'
;MFRLTIIGHGSNGSRQVSYEYQINDIKYGYNGIPNTGWWEGADISVDLQCKGTSGNPDCIGDKGPDTRTVSEWRENPRGDEAFNSNPPPKTVENIDQVSYMDIWPRITVNPPGVFPERSGDGEKQKVRADSADYLIVYSPRFWPKAGAIFADVKPVFYYQENDSYFDIMDPAFEQHKQAMTDPANTFPPRPGKTIPGQSVPLTRLYKEYNPVRYDSQ
;
A
#
# COMPACT_ATOMS: atom_id res chain seq x y z
N MET A 1 17.71 20.61 -1.37
CA MET A 1 17.23 19.31 -1.89
C MET A 1 16.99 18.40 -0.71
N PHE A 2 15.89 17.67 -0.67
CA PHE A 2 15.61 16.63 0.32
C PHE A 2 15.03 15.42 -0.41
N ARG A 3 14.93 14.29 0.28
CA ARG A 3 14.28 13.08 -0.23
C ARG A 3 13.08 12.75 0.65
N LEU A 4 11.92 12.53 0.02
CA LEU A 4 10.75 11.93 0.66
C LEU A 4 10.72 10.45 0.31
N THR A 5 10.58 9.60 1.32
CA THR A 5 10.36 8.16 1.16
C THR A 5 9.01 7.82 1.78
N ILE A 6 8.16 7.11 1.06
CA ILE A 6 6.84 6.67 1.53
C ILE A 6 6.76 5.16 1.34
N ILE A 7 6.32 4.46 2.38
CA ILE A 7 6.09 3.02 2.37
C ILE A 7 4.63 2.79 2.71
N GLY A 8 3.92 2.10 1.83
CA GLY A 8 2.51 1.74 2.01
C GLY A 8 2.35 0.29 2.44
N HIS A 9 1.42 0.04 3.35
CA HIS A 9 1.07 -1.28 3.87
C HIS A 9 -0.42 -1.53 3.70
N GLY A 10 -0.75 -2.59 2.94
CA GLY A 10 -2.10 -3.12 2.88
C GLY A 10 -2.42 -3.99 4.08
N SER A 11 -3.69 -4.05 4.47
CA SER A 11 -4.16 -4.87 5.59
C SER A 11 -4.82 -6.16 5.11
N ASN A 12 -4.58 -7.25 5.85
CA ASN A 12 -5.35 -8.48 5.82
C ASN A 12 -6.16 -8.55 7.13
N GLY A 13 -7.45 -8.23 7.09
CA GLY A 13 -8.35 -8.20 8.25
C GLY A 13 -9.12 -6.89 8.40
N SER A 14 -8.72 -5.83 7.71
CA SER A 14 -9.45 -4.55 7.67
C SER A 14 -9.38 -3.91 6.28
N ARG A 15 -10.34 -3.04 5.98
CA ARG A 15 -10.34 -2.20 4.77
C ARG A 15 -9.44 -0.96 4.96
N GLN A 16 -8.23 -1.19 5.44
CA GLN A 16 -7.29 -0.14 5.84
C GLN A 16 -5.98 -0.27 5.09
N VAL A 17 -5.47 0.85 4.61
CA VAL A 17 -4.09 0.99 4.15
C VAL A 17 -3.40 2.00 5.07
N SER A 18 -2.17 1.70 5.49
CA SER A 18 -1.35 2.62 6.28
C SER A 18 -0.10 3.00 5.51
N TYR A 19 0.36 4.22 5.73
CA TYR A 19 1.55 4.77 5.13
C TYR A 19 2.47 5.28 6.21
N GLU A 20 3.74 4.91 6.10
CA GLU A 20 4.82 5.51 6.85
C GLU A 20 5.63 6.34 5.88
N TYR A 21 5.95 7.58 6.25
CA TYR A 21 6.76 8.44 5.41
C TYR A 21 7.86 9.12 6.20
N GLN A 22 8.95 9.39 5.49
CA GLN A 22 10.14 9.98 6.05
C GLN A 22 10.73 11.02 5.10
N ILE A 23 11.05 12.20 5.63
CA ILE A 23 11.91 13.18 4.96
C ILE A 23 13.34 13.01 5.46
N ASN A 24 14.28 12.86 4.54
CA ASN A 24 15.71 12.75 4.84
C ASN A 24 16.58 13.48 3.80
N ASP A 25 17.90 13.40 3.97
CA ASP A 25 18.91 13.97 3.07
C ASP A 25 18.69 15.45 2.75
N ILE A 26 18.24 16.22 3.74
CA ILE A 26 18.02 17.66 3.60
C ILE A 26 19.36 18.36 3.44
N LYS A 27 19.62 18.87 2.24
CA LYS A 27 20.80 19.63 1.85
C LYS A 27 20.40 21.04 1.46
N TYR A 28 21.04 22.03 2.08
CA TYR A 28 20.96 23.43 1.63
C TYR A 28 22.27 23.82 0.94
N GLY A 29 22.14 24.67 -0.07
CA GLY A 29 23.26 25.08 -0.91
C GLY A 29 22.78 25.21 -2.33
N TYR A 30 22.67 26.46 -2.79
CA TYR A 30 22.60 26.80 -4.19
C TYR A 30 23.95 27.41 -4.57
N ASN A 31 24.61 26.88 -5.60
CA ASN A 31 25.80 27.46 -6.23
C ASN A 31 26.85 28.06 -5.27
N GLY A 32 27.33 27.29 -4.28
CA GLY A 32 28.47 27.70 -3.46
C GLY A 32 28.19 28.79 -2.41
N ILE A 33 26.93 29.15 -2.14
CA ILE A 33 26.58 30.01 -1.01
C ILE A 33 26.60 29.17 0.27
N PRO A 34 27.43 29.53 1.28
CA PRO A 34 27.51 28.78 2.54
C PRO A 34 26.16 28.74 3.24
N ASN A 35 25.95 27.66 3.99
CA ASN A 35 24.78 27.33 4.80
C ASN A 35 24.22 28.52 5.59
N THR A 36 23.33 29.28 4.97
CA THR A 36 22.62 30.38 5.62
C THR A 36 21.39 29.79 6.28
N GLY A 37 21.39 29.67 7.61
CA GLY A 37 20.36 28.99 8.42
C GLY A 37 18.92 29.51 8.32
N TRP A 38 18.60 30.45 7.40
CA TRP A 38 17.22 30.90 7.17
C TRP A 38 16.33 29.78 6.63
N TRP A 39 16.88 28.80 5.91
CA TRP A 39 16.12 27.65 5.42
C TRP A 39 15.63 26.71 6.51
N GLU A 40 16.16 26.78 7.74
CA GLU A 40 15.68 25.95 8.85
C GLU A 40 14.21 26.26 9.19
N GLY A 41 13.78 27.51 9.01
CA GLY A 41 12.39 27.93 9.21
C GLY A 41 11.49 27.81 7.98
N ALA A 42 11.92 27.12 6.92
CA ALA A 42 11.02 26.83 5.79
C ALA A 42 10.02 25.74 6.18
N ASP A 43 8.75 25.88 5.84
CA ASP A 43 7.77 24.83 6.07
C ASP A 43 7.81 23.82 4.93
N ILE A 44 7.79 22.54 5.28
CA ILE A 44 7.56 21.44 4.36
C ILE A 44 6.30 20.72 4.82
N SER A 45 5.30 20.67 3.95
CA SER A 45 4.06 19.93 4.15
C SER A 45 4.10 18.63 3.34
N VAL A 46 3.84 17.52 4.01
CA VAL A 46 3.56 16.23 3.37
C VAL A 46 2.09 15.94 3.53
N ASP A 47 1.41 15.69 2.42
CA ASP A 47 -0.03 15.45 2.39
C ASP A 47 -0.31 14.21 1.53
N LEU A 48 -0.85 13.14 2.11
CA LEU A 48 -1.27 11.98 1.34
C LEU A 48 -2.70 12.20 0.85
N GLN A 49 -2.81 12.75 -0.36
CA GLN A 49 -4.09 12.97 -1.00
C GLN A 49 -4.77 11.62 -1.25
N CYS A 50 -6.03 11.53 -0.85
CA CYS A 50 -6.86 10.35 -1.10
C CYS A 50 -8.15 10.73 -1.83
N LYS A 51 -8.51 9.97 -2.87
CA LYS A 51 -9.77 10.11 -3.58
C LYS A 51 -10.47 8.77 -3.77
N GLY A 52 -11.63 8.61 -3.15
CA GLY A 52 -12.54 7.50 -3.43
C GLY A 52 -13.03 7.54 -4.88
N THR A 53 -12.92 6.42 -5.59
CA THR A 53 -13.38 6.29 -6.99
C THR A 53 -14.63 5.43 -7.14
N SER A 54 -15.05 4.78 -6.06
CA SER A 54 -16.18 3.85 -5.98
C SER A 54 -17.51 4.48 -5.54
N GLY A 55 -17.57 5.79 -5.30
CA GLY A 55 -18.79 6.46 -4.84
C GLY A 55 -19.25 6.07 -3.43
N ASN A 56 -18.37 5.48 -2.62
CA ASN A 56 -18.61 5.10 -1.23
C ASN A 56 -17.76 5.96 -0.29
N PRO A 57 -18.01 5.92 1.04
CA PRO A 57 -17.14 6.56 2.02
C PRO A 57 -15.78 5.84 2.05
N ASP A 58 -14.91 6.24 1.14
CA ASP A 58 -13.51 5.86 1.05
C ASP A 58 -12.66 7.05 1.56
N CYS A 59 -11.37 6.84 1.82
CA CYS A 59 -10.46 7.89 2.33
C CYS A 59 -10.79 8.40 3.74
N ILE A 60 -11.36 7.54 4.59
CA ILE A 60 -11.67 7.90 5.98
C ILE A 60 -10.38 7.88 6.79
N GLY A 61 -10.12 8.96 7.53
CA GLY A 61 -8.92 9.10 8.36
C GLY A 61 -7.85 10.00 7.76
N ASP A 62 -8.15 10.67 6.65
CA ASP A 62 -7.35 11.79 6.13
C ASP A 62 -7.16 12.84 7.24
N LYS A 63 -5.91 13.03 7.65
CA LYS A 63 -5.50 13.97 8.70
C LYS A 63 -5.16 15.35 8.12
N GLY A 64 -5.13 15.49 6.79
CA GLY A 64 -4.61 16.66 6.10
C GLY A 64 -3.08 16.76 6.15
N PRO A 65 -2.52 17.89 5.68
CA PRO A 65 -1.08 18.06 5.54
C PRO A 65 -0.35 18.07 6.89
N ASP A 66 0.66 17.21 7.03
CA ASP A 66 1.65 17.27 8.10
C ASP A 66 2.69 18.34 7.75
N THR A 67 2.51 19.52 8.32
CA THR A 67 3.34 20.70 8.06
C THR A 67 4.30 20.92 9.21
N ARG A 68 5.60 20.87 8.92
CA ARG A 68 6.65 21.14 9.89
C ARG A 68 7.77 21.95 9.24
N THR A 69 8.47 22.72 10.05
CA THR A 69 9.69 23.40 9.64
C THR A 69 10.78 22.40 9.27
N VAL A 70 11.79 22.83 8.52
CA VAL A 70 12.90 21.95 8.18
C VAL A 70 13.70 21.51 9.40
N SER A 71 13.80 22.36 10.43
CA SER A 71 14.39 21.98 11.72
C SER A 71 13.62 20.85 12.39
N GLU A 72 12.29 20.94 12.42
CA GLU A 72 11.43 19.91 13.03
C GLU A 72 11.49 18.59 12.25
N TRP A 73 11.53 18.63 10.92
CA TRP A 73 11.75 17.44 10.10
C TRP A 73 13.13 16.80 10.33
N ARG A 74 14.15 17.57 10.67
CA ARG A 74 15.47 17.01 11.01
C ARG A 74 15.44 16.29 12.35
N GLU A 75 14.76 16.86 13.34
CA GLU A 75 14.66 16.29 14.68
C GLU A 75 13.72 15.07 14.72
N ASN A 76 12.58 15.16 14.03
CA ASN A 76 11.60 14.09 13.90
C ASN A 76 11.24 13.89 12.42
N PRO A 77 11.98 13.03 11.69
CA PRO A 77 11.85 12.91 10.24
C PRO A 77 10.63 12.09 9.79
N ARG A 78 9.85 11.53 10.72
CA ARG A 78 8.81 10.53 10.44
C ARG A 78 7.41 11.10 10.59
N GLY A 79 6.50 10.56 9.79
CA GLY A 79 5.06 10.72 9.93
C GLY A 79 4.33 9.46 9.48
N ASP A 80 3.07 9.36 9.87
CA ASP A 80 2.19 8.24 9.55
C ASP A 80 0.79 8.72 9.23
N GLU A 81 0.14 7.98 8.33
CA GLU A 81 -1.26 8.20 8.02
C GLU A 81 -1.91 6.89 7.60
N ALA A 82 -3.21 6.76 7.84
CA ALA A 82 -3.95 5.59 7.42
C ALA A 82 -5.31 5.98 6.87
N PHE A 83 -5.68 5.32 5.78
CA PHE A 83 -6.94 5.51 5.10
C PHE A 83 -7.78 4.25 5.23
N ASN A 84 -9.03 4.44 5.61
CA ASN A 84 -10.02 3.40 5.69
C ASN A 84 -11.07 3.56 4.59
N SER A 85 -11.68 2.45 4.24
CA SER A 85 -12.83 2.39 3.35
C SER A 85 -14.00 1.71 4.04
N ASN A 86 -15.19 2.30 3.96
CA ASN A 86 -16.40 1.60 4.32
C ASN A 86 -16.82 0.65 3.20
N PRO A 87 -17.31 -0.56 3.54
CA PRO A 87 -17.76 -1.49 2.53
C PRO A 87 -19.02 -0.95 1.83
N PRO A 88 -19.06 -0.92 0.48
CA PRO A 88 -20.29 -0.63 -0.25
C PRO A 88 -21.43 -1.58 0.12
N PRO A 89 -22.69 -1.22 -0.18
CA PRO A 89 -23.80 -2.16 -0.13
C PRO A 89 -23.49 -3.43 -0.95
N LYS A 90 -23.77 -4.60 -0.37
CA LYS A 90 -23.61 -5.89 -1.05
C LYS A 90 -24.68 -6.00 -2.15
N THR A 91 -24.26 -6.10 -3.41
CA THR A 91 -25.16 -6.32 -4.56
C THR A 91 -24.82 -7.61 -5.31
N VAL A 92 -25.65 -8.00 -6.27
CA VAL A 92 -25.38 -9.17 -7.12
C VAL A 92 -24.08 -8.96 -7.91
N GLU A 93 -23.86 -7.72 -8.37
CA GLU A 93 -22.73 -7.27 -9.19
C GLU A 93 -21.48 -7.01 -8.36
N ASN A 94 -21.61 -6.56 -7.10
CA ASN A 94 -20.50 -6.27 -6.18
C ASN A 94 -20.66 -7.00 -4.83
N ILE A 95 -20.63 -8.33 -4.89
CA ILE A 95 -20.82 -9.17 -3.72
C ILE A 95 -19.69 -9.11 -2.68
N ASP A 96 -18.49 -8.82 -3.17
CA ASP A 96 -17.24 -8.75 -2.42
C ASP A 96 -17.04 -7.35 -1.86
N GLN A 97 -18.06 -6.49 -2.02
CA GLN A 97 -18.10 -5.10 -1.56
C GLN A 97 -16.78 -4.39 -1.92
N VAL A 98 -16.33 -4.57 -3.16
CA VAL A 98 -15.08 -4.00 -3.65
C VAL A 98 -15.26 -2.49 -3.81
N SER A 99 -14.28 -1.75 -3.33
CA SER A 99 -14.15 -0.31 -3.53
C SER A 99 -12.71 0.03 -3.90
N TYR A 100 -12.49 1.22 -4.43
CA TYR A 100 -11.19 1.68 -4.88
C TYR A 100 -10.94 3.11 -4.43
N MET A 101 -9.70 3.38 -4.02
CA MET A 101 -9.22 4.72 -3.70
C MET A 101 -7.91 4.98 -4.46
N ASP A 102 -7.76 6.19 -4.96
CA ASP A 102 -6.50 6.70 -5.49
C ASP A 102 -5.78 7.43 -4.38
N ILE A 103 -4.51 7.10 -4.14
CA ILE A 103 -3.66 7.75 -3.13
C ILE A 103 -2.41 8.27 -3.80
N TRP A 104 -2.04 9.52 -3.53
CA TRP A 104 -0.80 10.11 -4.03
C TRP A 104 -0.25 11.14 -3.04
N PRO A 105 1.07 11.23 -2.88
CA PRO A 105 1.65 12.26 -2.05
C PRO A 105 1.63 13.60 -2.77
N ARG A 106 1.31 14.65 -2.04
CA ARG A 106 1.60 16.05 -2.40
C ARG A 106 2.63 16.58 -1.41
N ILE A 107 3.67 17.19 -1.95
CA ILE A 107 4.66 17.92 -1.17
C ILE A 107 4.46 19.39 -1.46
N THR A 108 4.39 20.20 -0.40
CA THR A 108 4.42 21.66 -0.50
C THR A 108 5.62 22.17 0.29
N VAL A 109 6.39 23.08 -0.30
CA VAL A 109 7.50 23.77 0.34
C VAL A 109 7.20 25.25 0.35
N ASN A 110 7.09 25.82 1.55
CA ASN A 110 6.92 27.25 1.77
C ASN A 110 8.25 27.84 2.28
N PRO A 111 9.07 28.41 1.39
CA PRO A 111 10.33 29.02 1.77
C PRO A 111 10.13 30.30 2.60
N PRO A 112 11.05 30.65 3.52
CA PRO A 112 10.94 31.87 4.30
C PRO A 112 11.21 33.10 3.43
N GLY A 113 10.50 34.20 3.72
CA GLY A 113 10.70 35.50 3.07
C GLY A 113 9.81 35.71 1.84
N VAL A 114 10.40 36.16 0.74
CA VAL A 114 9.67 36.60 -0.48
C VAL A 114 9.60 35.54 -1.57
N PHE A 115 10.11 34.34 -1.32
CA PHE A 115 10.09 33.26 -2.30
C PHE A 115 8.70 32.64 -2.37
N PRO A 116 8.21 32.31 -3.57
CA PRO A 116 6.89 31.71 -3.71
C PRO A 116 6.89 30.26 -3.21
N GLU A 117 5.75 29.85 -2.67
CA GLU A 117 5.43 28.45 -2.38
C GLU A 117 5.58 27.58 -3.65
N ARG A 118 6.07 26.35 -3.45
CA ARG A 118 6.19 25.34 -4.52
C ARG A 118 5.53 24.06 -4.06
N SER A 119 4.71 23.46 -4.92
CA SER A 119 4.10 22.16 -4.67
C SER A 119 4.33 21.19 -5.82
N GLY A 120 4.26 19.89 -5.51
CA GLY A 120 4.38 18.82 -6.48
C GLY A 120 3.70 17.55 -6.01
N ASP A 121 3.01 16.89 -6.94
CA ASP A 121 2.36 15.60 -6.71
C ASP A 121 3.29 14.47 -7.14
N GLY A 122 3.36 13.41 -6.34
CA GLY A 122 4.02 12.17 -6.69
C GLY A 122 3.14 11.25 -7.52
N GLU A 123 3.63 10.04 -7.75
CA GLU A 123 2.89 9.03 -8.51
C GLU A 123 1.64 8.59 -7.75
N LYS A 124 0.54 8.52 -8.49
CA LYS A 124 -0.74 8.05 -7.98
C LYS A 124 -0.79 6.53 -7.96
N GLN A 125 -1.17 5.98 -6.81
CA GLN A 125 -1.33 4.56 -6.58
C GLN A 125 -2.80 4.24 -6.37
N LYS A 126 -3.25 3.16 -6.99
CA LYS A 126 -4.61 2.66 -6.81
C LYS A 126 -4.62 1.61 -5.70
N VAL A 127 -5.50 1.78 -4.72
CA VAL A 127 -5.75 0.82 -3.66
C VAL A 127 -7.14 0.23 -3.85
N ARG A 128 -7.23 -1.10 -3.77
CA ARG A 128 -8.49 -1.86 -3.78
C ARG A 128 -8.78 -2.31 -2.36
N ALA A 129 -9.97 -1.98 -1.86
CA ALA A 129 -10.48 -2.50 -0.60
C ALA A 129 -11.61 -3.49 -0.85
N ASP A 130 -11.61 -4.60 -0.15
CA ASP A 130 -12.55 -5.69 -0.32
C ASP A 130 -13.12 -6.18 1.02
N SER A 131 -14.32 -6.73 0.94
CA SER A 131 -14.93 -7.47 2.05
C SER A 131 -15.52 -8.74 1.48
N ALA A 132 -14.65 -9.74 1.35
CA ALA A 132 -14.88 -10.90 0.52
C ALA A 132 -14.61 -12.20 1.28
N ASP A 133 -15.36 -13.23 0.93
CA ASP A 133 -15.31 -14.52 1.63
C ASP A 133 -13.97 -15.26 1.48
N TYR A 134 -13.16 -14.86 0.50
CA TYR A 134 -11.85 -15.42 0.21
C TYR A 134 -10.70 -14.83 1.03
N LEU A 135 -10.90 -13.71 1.71
CA LEU A 135 -9.87 -13.11 2.56
C LEU A 135 -9.70 -14.01 3.78
N ILE A 136 -8.51 -14.60 3.89
CA ILE A 136 -8.25 -15.72 4.80
C ILE A 136 -8.54 -15.32 6.25
N VAL A 137 -9.43 -16.11 6.83
CA VAL A 137 -9.81 -16.11 8.23
C VAL A 137 -8.89 -17.10 8.95
N TYR A 138 -7.80 -16.62 9.57
CA TYR A 138 -6.94 -17.48 10.42
C TYR A 138 -7.68 -18.06 11.64
N SER A 139 -8.89 -17.58 11.94
CA SER A 139 -9.75 -18.08 13.02
C SER A 139 -11.21 -17.74 12.73
N PRO A 140 -12.18 -18.68 12.81
CA PRO A 140 -13.60 -18.47 12.47
C PRO A 140 -14.31 -17.31 13.21
N ARG A 141 -13.63 -16.63 14.13
CA ARG A 141 -14.07 -15.44 14.86
C ARG A 141 -13.59 -14.10 14.28
N PHE A 142 -12.72 -14.11 13.26
CA PHE A 142 -12.28 -12.88 12.59
C PHE A 142 -13.34 -12.43 11.58
N TRP A 143 -14.27 -11.62 12.09
CA TRP A 143 -15.19 -10.81 11.30
C TRP A 143 -14.85 -9.34 11.52
N PRO A 144 -14.80 -8.50 10.47
CA PRO A 144 -15.16 -8.81 9.08
C PRO A 144 -14.01 -9.43 8.25
N LYS A 145 -14.37 -10.24 7.25
CA LYS A 145 -13.45 -10.69 6.20
C LYS A 145 -13.12 -9.53 5.28
N ALA A 146 -12.10 -8.75 5.62
CA ALA A 146 -11.80 -7.50 4.94
C ALA A 146 -10.31 -7.40 4.58
N GLY A 147 -10.01 -6.59 3.59
CA GLY A 147 -8.65 -6.37 3.14
C GLY A 147 -8.51 -5.06 2.38
N ALA A 148 -7.26 -4.61 2.26
CA ALA A 148 -6.87 -3.56 1.36
C ALA A 148 -5.54 -3.92 0.71
N ILE A 149 -5.48 -3.86 -0.62
CA ILE A 149 -4.31 -4.20 -1.41
C ILE A 149 -4.00 -3.09 -2.42
N PHE A 150 -2.73 -2.90 -2.74
CA PHE A 150 -2.33 -2.07 -3.87
C PHE A 150 -2.74 -2.79 -5.16
N ALA A 151 -3.60 -2.15 -5.95
CA ALA A 151 -4.16 -2.73 -7.16
C ALA A 151 -3.12 -2.77 -8.29
N ASP A 152 -2.20 -1.81 -8.29
CA ASP A 152 -1.11 -1.71 -9.23
C ASP A 152 0.21 -1.90 -8.47
N VAL A 153 0.98 -2.92 -8.85
CA VAL A 153 2.31 -3.19 -8.27
C VAL A 153 3.34 -3.25 -9.39
N LYS A 154 4.36 -2.39 -9.31
CA LYS A 154 5.53 -2.47 -10.18
C LYS A 154 6.66 -3.17 -9.42
N PRO A 155 7.11 -4.35 -9.87
CA PRO A 155 8.26 -4.98 -9.26
C PRO A 155 9.50 -4.10 -9.46
N VAL A 156 10.15 -3.75 -8.35
CA VAL A 156 11.39 -2.95 -8.34
C VAL A 156 12.63 -3.81 -8.18
N PHE A 157 12.47 -5.08 -7.82
CA PHE A 157 13.55 -6.04 -7.63
C PHE A 157 13.20 -7.33 -8.36
N TYR A 158 14.09 -7.76 -9.24
CA TYR A 158 14.00 -9.01 -9.98
C TYR A 158 15.19 -9.85 -9.56
N TYR A 159 14.93 -11.07 -9.10
CA TYR A 159 15.95 -12.00 -8.65
C TYR A 159 15.85 -13.26 -9.53
N GLN A 160 17.01 -13.77 -9.96
CA GLN A 160 17.10 -14.97 -10.79
C GLN A 160 17.41 -16.15 -9.87
N GLU A 161 16.64 -17.24 -9.99
CA GLU A 161 16.79 -18.48 -9.20
C GLU A 161 18.22 -19.06 -9.27
N ASN A 162 18.92 -18.80 -10.37
CA ASN A 162 20.22 -19.34 -10.70
C ASN A 162 21.37 -18.33 -10.52
N ASP A 163 21.13 -17.20 -9.85
CA ASP A 163 22.17 -16.27 -9.42
C ASP A 163 22.60 -16.57 -7.98
N SER A 164 23.86 -16.97 -7.83
CA SER A 164 24.48 -17.32 -6.53
C SER A 164 24.38 -16.22 -5.46
N TYR A 165 24.17 -14.97 -5.85
CA TYR A 165 23.94 -13.88 -4.90
C TYR A 165 22.62 -14.04 -4.13
N PHE A 166 21.65 -14.79 -4.66
CA PHE A 166 20.33 -14.99 -4.10
C PHE A 166 20.08 -16.40 -3.52
N ASP A 167 21.12 -17.23 -3.31
CA ASP A 167 20.98 -18.58 -2.74
C ASP A 167 20.19 -18.59 -1.39
N ILE A 168 20.28 -17.51 -0.60
CA ILE A 168 19.52 -17.37 0.64
C ILE A 168 17.99 -17.36 0.42
N MET A 169 17.54 -17.03 -0.79
CA MET A 169 16.15 -16.97 -1.21
C MET A 169 15.66 -18.30 -1.82
N ASP A 170 16.50 -19.33 -1.95
CA ASP A 170 16.12 -20.65 -2.50
C ASP A 170 14.83 -21.22 -1.89
N PRO A 171 14.59 -21.15 -0.56
CA PRO A 171 13.34 -21.62 0.00
C PRO A 171 12.11 -20.84 -0.51
N ALA A 172 12.26 -19.54 -0.74
CA ALA A 172 11.19 -18.70 -1.28
C ALA A 172 10.97 -18.97 -2.78
N PHE A 173 12.04 -19.17 -3.55
CA PHE A 173 11.96 -19.60 -4.96
C PHE A 173 11.21 -20.92 -5.08
N GLU A 174 11.60 -21.93 -4.30
CA GLU A 174 10.94 -23.24 -4.33
C GLU A 174 9.49 -23.16 -3.85
N GLN A 175 9.17 -22.34 -2.84
CA GLN A 175 7.77 -22.10 -2.45
C GLN A 175 6.95 -21.45 -3.57
N HIS A 176 7.50 -20.45 -4.27
CA HIS A 176 6.83 -19.80 -5.40
C HIS A 176 6.66 -20.75 -6.59
N LYS A 177 7.71 -21.49 -6.94
CA LYS A 177 7.70 -22.50 -7.99
C LYS A 177 6.69 -23.59 -7.68
N GLN A 178 6.70 -24.14 -6.47
CA GLN A 178 5.71 -25.10 -5.99
C GLN A 178 4.30 -24.51 -6.05
N ALA A 179 4.09 -23.25 -5.68
CA ALA A 179 2.79 -22.60 -5.84
C ALA A 179 2.32 -22.62 -7.29
N MET A 180 3.21 -22.32 -8.23
CA MET A 180 2.87 -22.24 -9.66
C MET A 180 2.76 -23.63 -10.34
N THR A 181 3.51 -24.63 -9.91
CA THR A 181 3.54 -25.95 -10.58
C THR A 181 2.68 -27.00 -9.88
N ASP A 182 2.61 -26.92 -8.56
CA ASP A 182 1.88 -27.86 -7.71
C ASP A 182 1.21 -27.12 -6.53
N PRO A 183 0.25 -26.22 -6.85
CA PRO A 183 -0.44 -25.44 -5.85
C PRO A 183 -1.06 -26.28 -4.74
N ALA A 184 -1.50 -27.51 -5.06
CA ALA A 184 -2.13 -28.41 -4.12
C ALA A 184 -1.22 -28.79 -2.94
N ASN A 185 0.10 -28.79 -3.12
CA ASN A 185 1.05 -29.14 -2.07
C ASN A 185 1.65 -27.94 -1.32
N THR A 186 1.33 -26.71 -1.72
CA THR A 186 1.74 -25.52 -0.95
C THR A 186 0.92 -25.37 0.32
N PHE A 187 1.54 -24.89 1.41
CA PHE A 187 0.86 -24.75 2.70
C PHE A 187 -0.30 -23.72 2.65
N PRO A 188 -1.45 -24.01 3.28
CA PRO A 188 -1.88 -25.34 3.71
C PRO A 188 -2.18 -26.23 2.47
N PRO A 189 -1.68 -27.48 2.45
CA PRO A 189 -1.83 -28.38 1.30
C PRO A 189 -3.30 -28.79 1.16
N ARG A 190 -3.81 -28.74 -0.08
CA ARG A 190 -5.21 -29.04 -0.40
C ARG A 190 -5.38 -29.47 -1.87
N PRO A 191 -6.06 -30.60 -2.13
CA PRO A 191 -6.41 -31.01 -3.49
C PRO A 191 -7.17 -29.92 -4.26
N GLY A 192 -6.80 -29.69 -5.53
CA GLY A 192 -7.47 -28.73 -6.40
C GLY A 192 -7.23 -27.24 -6.06
N LYS A 193 -6.28 -26.92 -5.18
CA LYS A 193 -5.83 -25.53 -4.95
C LYS A 193 -5.31 -24.93 -6.25
N THR A 194 -5.66 -23.68 -6.53
CA THR A 194 -5.19 -22.93 -7.71
C THR A 194 -4.58 -21.62 -7.26
N ILE A 195 -3.47 -21.19 -7.87
CA ILE A 195 -2.93 -19.84 -7.66
C ILE A 195 -3.60 -18.87 -8.63
N PRO A 196 -4.27 -17.81 -8.14
CA PRO A 196 -4.85 -16.78 -8.99
C PRO A 196 -3.78 -16.15 -9.90
N GLY A 197 -4.08 -15.98 -11.20
CA GLY A 197 -3.19 -15.30 -12.15
C GLY A 197 -2.40 -16.19 -13.13
N GLN A 198 -2.46 -17.52 -13.00
CA GLN A 198 -1.74 -18.42 -13.93
C GLN A 198 -2.60 -18.96 -15.10
N SER A 199 -3.87 -19.29 -14.85
CA SER A 199 -4.79 -19.87 -15.85
C SER A 199 -6.19 -19.25 -15.82
N VAL A 200 -6.49 -18.49 -14.77
CA VAL A 200 -7.73 -17.75 -14.54
C VAL A 200 -7.28 -16.33 -14.20
N PRO A 201 -7.93 -15.28 -14.72
CA PRO A 201 -7.54 -13.90 -14.41
C PRO A 201 -7.53 -13.69 -12.89
N LEU A 202 -6.86 -12.63 -12.40
CA LEU A 202 -6.94 -12.13 -11.02
C LEU A 202 -8.38 -11.69 -10.59
N THR A 203 -9.40 -12.21 -11.28
CA THR A 203 -10.81 -11.96 -11.08
C THR A 203 -11.38 -12.97 -10.08
N ARG A 204 -11.80 -12.43 -8.93
CA ARG A 204 -12.73 -13.02 -7.95
C ARG A 204 -12.42 -14.46 -7.53
N LEU A 205 -11.62 -14.58 -6.47
CA LEU A 205 -11.72 -15.73 -5.58
C LEU A 205 -13.19 -15.84 -5.12
N TYR A 206 -13.74 -17.04 -5.20
CA TYR A 206 -15.18 -17.31 -5.28
C TYR A 206 -16.05 -16.71 -4.15
N LYS A 207 -17.30 -16.38 -4.52
CA LYS A 207 -18.39 -15.79 -3.74
C LYS A 207 -18.82 -16.53 -2.46
N GLU A 208 -18.49 -17.81 -2.30
CA GLU A 208 -19.13 -18.65 -1.29
C GLU A 208 -18.14 -19.59 -0.62
N TYR A 209 -18.02 -19.46 0.71
CA TYR A 209 -17.60 -20.57 1.56
C TYR A 209 -18.70 -21.64 1.50
N ASN A 210 -18.53 -22.66 0.65
CA ASN A 210 -19.39 -23.83 0.62
C ASN A 210 -18.69 -24.99 1.37
N PRO A 211 -19.02 -25.22 2.66
CA PRO A 211 -18.38 -26.29 3.44
C PRO A 211 -18.63 -27.68 2.85
N VAL A 212 -19.77 -27.91 2.20
CA VAL A 212 -20.10 -29.21 1.58
C VAL A 212 -19.15 -29.54 0.42
N ARG A 213 -18.64 -28.52 -0.30
CA ARG A 213 -17.65 -28.70 -1.38
C ARG A 213 -16.21 -28.82 -0.88
N TYR A 214 -15.96 -28.44 0.37
CA TYR A 214 -14.65 -28.51 1.02
C TYR A 214 -14.47 -29.80 1.82
N ASP A 215 -15.54 -30.36 2.39
CA ASP A 215 -15.54 -31.58 3.20
C ASP A 215 -15.83 -32.86 2.40
N SER A 216 -16.06 -32.76 1.08
CA SER A 216 -16.31 -33.91 0.19
C SER A 216 -15.27 -34.11 -0.92
N GLN A 217 -14.08 -33.51 -0.80
CA GLN A 217 -12.93 -33.78 -1.68
C GLN A 217 -11.69 -34.16 -0.87
#